data_AF-A0A7W4EIZ2-F1
#
_entry.id   AF-A0A7W4EIZ2-F1
#
_cell.length_a   1.000
_cell.length_b   1.000
_cell.length_c   1.000
_cell.angle_alpha   90.00
_cell.angle_beta   90.00
_cell.angle_gamma   90.00
#
_symmetry.space_group_name_H-M   'P 1'
#
loop_
_entity.id
_entity.type
_entity.pdbx_description
1 polymer ?
#
loop_
_entity_poly.entity_id
_entity_poly.type
_entity_poly.pdbx_seq_one_letter_code
_entity_poly.pdbx_strand_id
1 'polypeptide(L)'
;LIYTGSGEVILQAGLITIMLFIGLTGVALTSKRDFSFLRSVLIIGGFISLGLIIAGMLFGFNLGLWFSVGMVFLAGASILYQTNQLKNVYTTEQYVGASLQLFSSVMLLFWYVLRILMSRKD
;
A
#
# COMPACT_ATOMS: atom_id res chain seq x y z
N LEU A 1 -16.71 9.09 -27.47
CA LEU A 1 -15.29 9.05 -27.06
C LEU A 1 -15.14 9.52 -25.62
N ILE A 2 -15.56 8.70 -24.63
CA ILE A 2 -15.55 9.03 -23.19
C ILE A 2 -14.61 8.05 -22.45
N TYR A 3 -13.37 7.94 -22.90
CA TYR A 3 -12.33 7.12 -22.22
C TYR A 3 -11.12 7.93 -21.76
N THR A 4 -11.02 9.21 -22.17
CA THR A 4 -9.87 10.05 -21.87
C THR A 4 -9.76 10.40 -20.39
N GLY A 5 -10.88 10.58 -19.67
CA GLY A 5 -10.87 10.97 -18.26
C GLY A 5 -10.64 9.84 -17.24
N SER A 6 -10.98 8.59 -17.58
CA SER A 6 -10.82 7.42 -16.69
C SER A 6 -9.47 6.72 -16.91
N GLY A 7 -8.99 6.65 -18.15
CA GLY A 7 -7.64 6.15 -18.45
C GLY A 7 -6.54 7.03 -17.84
N GLU A 8 -6.74 8.35 -17.85
CA GLU A 8 -5.77 9.31 -17.28
C GLU A 8 -5.64 9.17 -15.75
N VAL A 9 -6.73 8.92 -15.04
CA VAL A 9 -6.71 8.69 -13.58
C VAL A 9 -5.98 7.40 -13.23
N ILE A 10 -6.17 6.34 -14.02
CA ILE A 10 -5.45 5.06 -13.83
C ILE A 10 -3.95 5.26 -14.05
N LEU A 11 -3.56 5.95 -15.12
CA LEU A 11 -2.16 6.25 -15.40
C LEU A 11 -1.54 7.12 -14.29
N GLN A 12 -2.25 8.14 -13.82
CA GLN A 12 -1.82 9.01 -12.73
C GLN A 12 -1.65 8.23 -11.42
N ALA A 13 -2.60 7.36 -11.07
CA ALA A 13 -2.49 6.48 -9.91
C ALA A 13 -1.29 5.54 -10.02
N GLY A 14 -1.05 4.98 -11.22
CA GLY A 14 0.10 4.13 -11.51
C GLY A 14 1.43 4.86 -11.32
N LEU A 15 1.54 6.08 -11.87
CA LEU A 15 2.72 6.93 -11.72
C LEU A 15 3.01 7.28 -10.26
N ILE A 16 2.00 7.70 -9.50
CA ILE A 16 2.14 7.99 -8.06
C ILE A 16 2.59 6.74 -7.29
N THR A 17 2.00 5.58 -7.62
CA THR A 17 2.34 4.30 -6.99
C THR A 17 3.80 3.93 -7.24
N ILE A 18 4.26 4.03 -8.49
CA ILE A 18 5.65 3.73 -8.87
C ILE A 18 6.61 4.70 -8.17
N MET A 19 6.30 6.00 -8.15
CA MET A 19 7.13 7.00 -7.46
C MET A 19 7.24 6.73 -5.96
N LEU A 20 6.12 6.42 -5.29
CA LEU A 20 6.11 6.06 -3.87
C LEU A 20 6.88 4.78 -3.62
N PHE A 21 6.66 3.74 -4.43
CA PHE A 21 7.34 2.47 -4.30
C PHE A 21 8.86 2.63 -4.45
N ILE A 22 9.33 3.36 -5.45
CA ILE A 22 10.75 3.64 -5.67
C ILE A 22 11.33 4.45 -4.51
N GLY A 23 10.65 5.53 -4.09
CA GLY A 23 11.10 6.38 -2.99
C GLY A 23 11.22 5.61 -1.66
N LEU A 24 10.20 4.84 -1.32
CA LEU A 24 10.19 3.99 -0.12
C LEU A 24 11.24 2.88 -0.20
N THR A 25 11.39 2.25 -1.36
CA THR A 25 12.41 1.22 -1.59
C THR A 25 13.82 1.78 -1.41
N GLY A 26 14.10 2.97 -1.95
CA GLY A 26 15.39 3.65 -1.77
C GLY A 26 15.69 3.92 -0.29
N VAL A 27 14.68 4.36 0.47
CA VAL A 27 14.80 4.57 1.92
C VAL A 27 15.04 3.25 2.66
N ALA A 28 14.29 2.18 2.35
CA ALA A 28 14.48 0.87 2.97
C ALA A 28 15.86 0.28 2.70
N LEU A 29 16.38 0.42 1.48
CA LEU A 29 17.70 -0.09 1.11
C LEU A 29 18.84 0.70 1.77
N THR A 30 18.67 2.01 1.95
CA THR A 30 19.70 2.86 2.59
C THR A 30 19.62 2.82 4.12
N SER A 31 18.45 2.53 4.69
CA SER A 31 18.23 2.50 6.13
C SER A 31 18.98 1.36 6.82
N LYS A 32 19.56 1.67 7.98
CA LYS A 32 20.19 0.71 8.90
C LYS A 32 19.32 0.41 10.14
N ARG A 33 18.05 0.86 10.14
CA ARG A 33 17.12 0.66 11.26
C ARG A 33 16.55 -0.77 11.26
N ASP A 34 16.37 -1.32 12.46
CA ASP A 34 15.57 -2.54 12.65
C ASP A 34 14.08 -2.21 12.49
N PHE A 35 13.50 -2.60 11.36
CA PHE A 35 12.08 -2.40 11.09
C PHE A 35 11.17 -3.46 11.74
N SER A 36 11.67 -4.21 12.73
CA SER A 36 10.87 -5.20 13.46
C SER A 36 9.63 -4.58 14.11
N PHE A 37 9.72 -3.32 14.57
CA PHE A 37 8.58 -2.56 15.09
C PHE A 37 7.47 -2.35 14.06
N LEU A 38 7.81 -2.19 12.77
CA LEU A 38 6.80 -2.03 11.71
C LEU A 38 5.94 -3.28 11.57
N ARG A 39 6.47 -4.48 11.84
CA ARG A 39 5.68 -5.72 11.78
C ARG A 39 4.45 -5.63 12.68
N SER A 40 4.62 -5.21 13.93
CA SER A 40 3.51 -5.08 14.88
C SER A 40 2.51 -4.01 14.45
N VAL A 41 2.99 -2.86 13.97
CA VAL A 41 2.12 -1.78 13.45
C VAL A 41 1.33 -2.24 12.23
N LEU A 42 1.94 -2.99 11.31
CA LEU A 42 1.29 -3.50 10.11
C LEU A 42 0.21 -4.53 10.43
N ILE A 43 0.48 -5.44 11.37
CA ILE A 43 -0.52 -6.43 11.81
C ILE A 43 -1.69 -5.71 12.47
N ILE A 44 -1.44 -4.83 13.44
CA ILE A 44 -2.49 -4.08 14.15
C ILE A 44 -3.29 -3.21 13.18
N GLY A 45 -2.60 -2.44 12.33
CA GLY A 45 -3.23 -1.60 11.32
C GLY A 45 -4.06 -2.40 10.31
N GLY A 46 -3.59 -3.58 9.90
CA GLY A 46 -4.31 -4.48 9.00
C GLY A 46 -5.62 -4.98 9.61
N PHE A 47 -5.59 -5.39 10.88
CA PHE A 47 -6.82 -5.78 11.59
C PHE A 47 -7.78 -4.62 11.80
N ILE A 48 -7.27 -3.44 12.16
CA ILE A 48 -8.09 -2.22 12.31
C ILE A 48 -8.76 -1.88 10.98
N SER A 49 -8.02 -1.92 9.88
CA SER A 49 -8.55 -1.60 8.56
C SER A 49 -9.60 -2.61 8.07
N LEU A 50 -9.38 -3.91 8.30
CA LEU A 50 -10.40 -4.93 8.04
C LEU A 50 -11.66 -4.72 8.88
N GLY A 51 -11.51 -4.45 10.18
CA GLY A 51 -12.64 -4.17 11.07
C GLY A 51 -13.44 -2.95 10.61
N LEU A 52 -12.77 -1.88 10.20
CA LEU A 52 -13.40 -0.68 9.65
C LEU A 52 -14.13 -0.97 8.34
N ILE A 53 -13.56 -1.77 7.44
CA ILE A 53 -14.21 -2.16 6.18
C ILE A 53 -15.51 -2.91 6.45
N ILE A 54 -15.47 -3.91 7.35
CA ILE A 54 -16.64 -4.71 7.72
C ILE A 54 -17.70 -3.84 8.39
N ALA A 55 -17.29 -2.99 9.33
CA ALA A 55 -18.20 -2.04 9.96
C ALA A 55 -18.82 -1.09 8.91
N GLY A 56 -18.02 -0.58 7.96
CA GLY A 56 -18.51 0.30 6.89
C GLY A 56 -19.55 -0.38 6.01
N MET A 57 -19.38 -1.67 5.76
CA MET A 57 -20.35 -2.48 5.01
C MET A 57 -21.66 -2.69 5.79
N LEU A 58 -21.60 -2.95 7.09
CA LEU A 58 -22.79 -3.22 7.93
C LEU A 58 -23.59 -1.95 8.27
N PHE A 59 -22.89 -0.86 8.56
CA PHE A 59 -23.50 0.42 8.95
C PHE A 59 -23.73 1.36 7.76
N GLY A 60 -23.24 1.01 6.57
CA GLY A 60 -23.39 1.81 5.35
C GLY A 60 -22.63 3.13 5.36
N PHE A 61 -21.63 3.32 6.25
CA PHE A 61 -20.85 4.55 6.30
C PHE A 61 -19.76 4.56 5.23
N ASN A 62 -19.54 5.73 4.62
CA ASN A 62 -18.40 5.92 3.74
C ASN A 62 -17.14 6.11 4.60
N LEU A 63 -16.22 5.16 4.51
CA LEU A 63 -14.87 5.23 5.13
C LEU A 63 -14.11 6.51 4.77
N GLY A 64 -14.47 7.14 3.65
CA GLY A 64 -14.02 8.46 3.26
C GLY A 64 -12.55 8.52 2.81
N LEU A 65 -12.13 9.75 2.50
CA LEU A 65 -10.77 10.05 2.06
C LEU A 65 -9.73 9.71 3.15
N TRP A 66 -10.02 10.03 4.42
CA TRP A 66 -9.10 9.84 5.54
C TRP A 66 -8.73 8.37 5.75
N PHE A 67 -9.67 7.44 5.59
CA PHE A 67 -9.37 6.01 5.63
C PHE A 67 -8.42 5.61 4.49
N SER A 68 -8.69 6.11 3.28
CA SER A 68 -7.86 5.77 2.13
C SER A 68 -6.43 6.31 2.27
N VAL A 69 -6.25 7.51 2.83
CA VAL A 69 -4.92 8.05 3.17
C VAL A 69 -4.20 7.19 4.21
N GLY A 70 -4.92 6.76 5.26
CA GLY A 70 -4.38 5.83 6.26
C GLY A 70 -3.92 4.50 5.65
N MET A 71 -4.68 3.98 4.68
CA MET A 71 -4.34 2.74 3.98
C MET A 71 -3.16 2.91 3.02
N VAL A 72 -3.01 4.05 2.36
CA VAL A 72 -1.80 4.36 1.58
C VAL A 72 -0.56 4.38 2.49
N PHE A 73 -0.68 4.96 3.69
CA PHE A 73 0.41 4.96 4.67
C PHE A 73 0.75 3.53 5.13
N LEU A 74 -0.27 2.71 5.42
CA LEU A 74 -0.09 1.32 5.82
C LEU A 74 0.58 0.50 4.69
N ALA A 75 0.14 0.67 3.45
CA ALA A 75 0.73 0.02 2.28
C ALA A 75 2.18 0.48 2.05
N GLY A 76 2.47 1.78 2.25
CA GLY A 76 3.82 2.31 2.17
C GLY A 76 4.74 1.73 3.25
N ALA A 77 4.24 1.63 4.48
CA ALA A 77 4.95 0.98 5.57
C ALA A 77 5.17 -0.52 5.31
N SER A 78 4.22 -1.21 4.65
CA SER A 78 4.36 -2.63 4.33
C SER A 78 5.42 -2.88 3.28
N ILE A 79 5.51 -2.00 2.26
CA ILE A 79 6.61 -1.99 1.28
C ILE A 79 7.95 -1.80 1.99
N LEU A 80 8.06 -0.79 2.88
CA LEU A 80 9.30 -0.50 3.60
C LEU A 80 9.78 -1.71 4.42
N TYR A 81 8.86 -2.35 5.15
CA TYR A 81 9.14 -3.55 5.93
C TYR A 81 9.55 -4.73 5.04
N GLN A 82 8.84 -4.98 3.96
CA GLN A 82 9.10 -6.11 3.06
C GLN A 82 10.41 -5.96 2.30
N THR A 83 10.72 -4.77 1.79
CA THR A 83 12.01 -4.46 1.16
C THR A 83 13.17 -4.65 2.13
N ASN A 84 13.04 -4.23 3.39
CA ASN A 84 14.08 -4.43 4.40
C ASN A 84 14.25 -5.92 4.78
N GLN A 85 13.15 -6.67 4.89
CA GLN A 85 13.22 -8.11 5.11
C GLN A 85 13.91 -8.82 3.94
N LEU A 86 13.59 -8.43 2.70
CA LEU A 86 14.23 -8.92 1.46
C LEU A 86 15.76 -8.78 1.51
N LYS A 87 16.24 -7.67 2.05
CA LYS A 87 17.66 -7.36 2.21
C LYS A 87 18.35 -8.15 3.34
N ASN A 88 17.68 -8.32 4.48
CA ASN A 88 18.34 -8.78 5.72
C ASN A 88 18.12 -10.25 6.07
N VAL A 89 17.09 -10.93 5.54
CA VAL A 89 16.60 -12.20 6.12
C VAL A 89 16.36 -13.32 5.10
N TYR A 90 16.36 -13.06 3.78
CA TYR A 90 16.00 -14.11 2.82
C TYR A 90 17.18 -14.99 2.38
N THR A 91 17.06 -16.28 2.70
CA THR A 91 17.76 -17.38 2.02
C THR A 91 17.05 -17.74 0.71
N THR A 92 17.81 -18.36 -0.20
CA THR A 92 17.52 -18.50 -1.64
C THR A 92 16.21 -19.22 -2.01
N GLU A 93 15.51 -19.82 -1.04
CA GLU A 93 14.33 -20.67 -1.26
C GLU A 93 12.97 -19.93 -1.19
N GLN A 94 12.94 -18.70 -0.66
CA GLN A 94 11.67 -18.00 -0.36
C GLN A 94 11.39 -16.76 -1.25
N TYR A 95 12.15 -16.58 -2.34
CA TYR A 95 12.00 -15.41 -3.22
C TYR A 95 10.62 -15.25 -3.85
N VAL A 96 9.96 -16.37 -4.18
CA VAL A 96 8.62 -16.33 -4.79
C VAL A 96 7.60 -15.75 -3.82
N GLY A 97 7.62 -16.20 -2.56
CA GLY A 97 6.74 -15.70 -1.51
C GLY A 97 6.99 -14.23 -1.19
N ALA A 98 8.27 -13.84 -1.07
CA ALA A 98 8.66 -12.46 -0.82
C ALA A 98 8.21 -11.51 -1.93
N SER A 99 8.38 -11.93 -3.20
CA SER A 99 7.99 -11.15 -4.37
C SER A 99 6.47 -10.99 -4.47
N LEU A 100 5.71 -12.05 -4.17
CA LEU A 100 4.26 -12.00 -4.14
C LEU A 100 3.75 -11.08 -3.02
N GLN A 101 4.38 -11.13 -1.84
CA GLN A 101 4.04 -10.24 -0.73
C GLN A 101 4.29 -8.77 -1.11
N LEU A 102 5.45 -8.48 -1.70
CA LEU A 102 5.80 -7.14 -2.15
C LEU A 102 4.86 -6.64 -3.24
N PHE A 103 4.52 -7.50 -4.21
CA PHE A 103 3.51 -7.21 -5.23
C PHE A 103 2.14 -6.89 -4.60
N SER A 104 1.68 -7.70 -3.65
CA SER A 104 0.39 -7.47 -2.98
C SER A 104 0.34 -6.10 -2.29
N SER A 105 1.46 -5.67 -1.70
CA SER A 105 1.55 -4.35 -1.06
C SER A 105 1.53 -3.21 -2.08
N VAL A 106 2.23 -3.36 -3.21
CA VAL A 106 2.20 -2.40 -4.31
C VAL A 106 0.79 -2.30 -4.91
N MET A 107 0.14 -3.44 -5.13
CA MET A 107 -1.22 -3.49 -5.67
C MET A 107 -2.23 -2.84 -4.71
N LEU A 108 -2.06 -3.05 -3.41
CA LEU A 108 -2.89 -2.41 -2.38
C LEU A 108 -2.66 -0.89 -2.37
N LEU A 109 -1.41 -0.44 -2.44
CA LEU A 109 -1.08 0.99 -2.55
C LEU A 109 -1.74 1.61 -3.79
N PHE A 110 -1.60 0.96 -4.94
CA PHE A 110 -2.23 1.39 -6.19
C PHE A 110 -3.75 1.51 -6.07
N TRP A 111 -4.40 0.50 -5.50
CA TRP A 111 -5.85 0.48 -5.34
C TRP A 111 -6.35 1.67 -4.49
N TYR A 112 -5.68 1.95 -3.37
CA TYR A 112 -6.07 3.07 -2.51
C TYR A 112 -5.75 4.43 -3.12
N VAL A 113 -4.63 4.57 -3.84
CA VAL A 113 -4.31 5.80 -4.59
C VAL A 113 -5.35 6.05 -5.69
N LEU A 114 -5.69 5.03 -6.47
CA LEU A 114 -6.74 5.10 -7.49
C LEU A 114 -8.07 5.52 -6.85
N ARG A 115 -8.45 4.88 -5.75
CA ARG A 115 -9.68 5.22 -5.01
C ARG A 115 -9.71 6.68 -4.56
N ILE A 116 -8.59 7.21 -4.07
CA ILE A 116 -8.47 8.62 -3.68
C ILE A 116 -8.66 9.55 -4.87
N LEU A 117 -8.04 9.26 -6.02
CA LEU A 117 -8.17 10.10 -7.22
C LEU A 117 -9.58 10.05 -7.80
N MET A 118 -10.22 8.88 -7.82
CA MET A 118 -11.61 8.74 -8.27
C MET A 118 -12.57 9.48 -7.33
N SER A 119 -12.42 9.31 -6.01
CA SER A 119 -13.27 9.96 -5.01
C SER A 119 -13.17 11.50 -5.00
N ARG A 120 -12.16 12.09 -5.65
CA ARG A 120 -12.00 13.55 -5.78
C ARG A 120 -12.58 14.11 -7.08
N LYS A 121 -12.93 13.24 -8.03
CA LYS A 121 -13.46 13.62 -9.35
C LYS A 121 -15.00 13.59 -9.40
N ASP A 122 -15.63 13.02 -8.37
CA ASP A 122 -17.06 13.09 -8.07
C ASP A 122 -17.37 14.27 -7.14
#